data_AF-B3MP91-F1
#
_entry.id   AF-B3MP91-F1
#
_cell.length_a   1.000
_cell.length_b   1.000
_cell.length_c   1.000
_cell.angle_alpha   90.00
_cell.angle_beta   90.00
_cell.angle_gamma   90.00
#
_symmetry.space_group_name_H-M   'P 1'
#
loop_
_entity.id
_entity.type
_entity.pdbx_description
1 polymer ?
#
loop_
_entity_poly.entity_id
_entity_poly.type
_entity_poly.pdbx_seq_one_letter_code
_entity_poly.pdbx_strand_id
1 'polypeptide(L)'
;MSEGVVGTKESLNLNSELPLPPAVSQSSSVSLNTATSAATAAASCPPTANVVTIPVPILQSEGNFAYITVKGSLHDYTCTVFGLNQAEIQALSKRFESVKPCVNGIMVAVPPMVMLNTLAQLSYKVTCSCGEAEICWTMQREV
;
A
#
# COMPACT_ATOMS: atom_id res chain seq x y z
N MET A 1 -4.79 23.90 61.41
CA MET A 1 -4.34 24.13 60.02
C MET A 1 -5.56 23.87 59.14
N SER A 2 -6.58 24.74 59.17
CA SER A 2 -6.73 26.01 58.42
C SER A 2 -7.13 25.78 56.95
N GLU A 3 -8.30 26.31 56.59
CA GLU A 3 -9.08 26.18 55.35
C GLU A 3 -8.58 27.02 54.15
N GLY A 4 -9.14 26.75 52.96
CA GLY A 4 -9.16 27.63 51.75
C GLY A 4 -9.01 26.80 50.46
N VAL A 5 -9.99 26.50 49.57
CA VAL A 5 -11.10 27.20 48.88
C VAL A 5 -10.64 28.19 47.78
N VAL A 6 -11.00 27.82 46.53
CA VAL A 6 -11.29 28.66 45.32
C VAL A 6 -10.13 29.48 44.73
N GLY A 7 -9.87 29.57 43.42
CA GLY A 7 -10.55 29.18 42.19
C GLY A 7 -10.26 30.23 41.10
N THR A 8 -10.40 29.81 39.83
CA THR A 8 -10.77 30.60 38.63
C THR A 8 -9.72 31.37 37.79
N LYS A 9 -9.97 31.26 36.47
CA LYS A 9 -9.66 32.09 35.29
C LYS A 9 -8.32 31.91 34.58
N GLU A 10 -8.29 31.26 33.41
CA GLU A 10 -8.73 31.74 32.07
C GLU A 10 -7.82 32.83 31.49
N SER A 11 -7.06 32.49 30.45
CA SER A 11 -7.20 33.04 29.08
C SER A 11 -5.87 33.06 28.29
N LEU A 12 -5.84 32.25 27.23
CA LEU A 12 -5.50 32.60 25.85
C LEU A 12 -4.32 33.57 25.58
N ASN A 13 -3.29 33.06 24.90
CA ASN A 13 -2.77 33.74 23.71
C ASN A 13 -2.31 32.72 22.65
N LEU A 14 -3.09 32.63 21.57
CA LEU A 14 -2.75 32.00 20.30
C LEU A 14 -2.02 33.02 19.43
N ASN A 15 -0.75 32.77 19.12
CA ASN A 15 -0.02 33.48 18.05
C ASN A 15 1.38 32.90 17.91
N SER A 16 1.49 31.88 17.04
CA SER A 16 2.68 31.70 16.24
C SER A 16 2.21 31.58 14.79
N GLU A 17 2.36 32.70 14.10
CA GLU A 17 2.00 32.93 12.70
C GLU A 17 2.59 31.86 11.76
N LEU A 18 1.74 31.35 10.88
CA LEU A 18 2.15 30.74 9.61
C LEU A 18 2.67 31.82 8.66
N PRO A 19 3.79 31.59 7.96
CA PRO A 19 4.03 32.21 6.66
C PRO A 19 3.36 31.37 5.56
N LEU A 20 2.43 31.98 4.84
CA LEU A 20 1.78 31.47 3.63
C LEU A 20 2.83 31.11 2.54
N PRO A 21 2.67 30.00 1.79
CA PRO A 21 3.37 29.82 0.53
C PRO A 21 2.66 30.60 -0.60
N PRO A 22 3.40 31.18 -1.57
CA PRO A 22 2.78 31.88 -2.69
C PRO A 22 2.09 30.91 -3.65
N ALA A 23 0.88 31.27 -4.08
CA ALA A 23 0.15 30.64 -5.15
C ALA A 23 0.84 30.90 -6.50
N VAL A 24 1.21 29.85 -7.22
CA VAL A 24 1.43 29.88 -8.68
C VAL A 24 0.88 28.61 -9.31
N SER A 25 -0.18 28.81 -10.07
CA SER A 25 -0.78 27.86 -11.00
C SER A 25 0.23 27.47 -12.07
N GLN A 26 0.38 26.17 -12.36
CA GLN A 26 0.75 25.71 -13.71
C GLN A 26 0.46 24.22 -13.88
N SER A 27 -0.50 23.97 -14.76
CA SER A 27 -0.82 22.69 -15.40
C SER A 27 0.37 22.18 -16.21
N SER A 28 0.97 21.07 -15.80
CA SER A 28 1.96 20.35 -16.59
C SER A 28 1.32 19.10 -17.19
N SER A 29 0.81 19.29 -18.41
CA SER A 29 0.39 18.24 -19.32
C SER A 29 1.59 17.36 -19.71
N VAL A 30 1.39 16.06 -19.59
CA VAL A 30 2.22 14.98 -20.13
C VAL A 30 2.61 15.28 -21.57
N SER A 31 3.92 15.26 -21.89
CA SER A 31 4.41 15.27 -23.26
C SER A 31 5.32 14.08 -23.47
N LEU A 32 4.87 13.16 -24.33
CA LEU A 32 5.61 11.98 -24.75
C LEU A 32 6.84 12.39 -25.56
N ASN A 33 7.96 11.71 -25.30
CA ASN A 33 9.17 11.81 -26.10
C ASN A 33 8.90 11.25 -27.50
N THR A 34 8.72 12.14 -28.46
CA THR A 34 8.78 11.84 -29.89
C THR A 34 10.22 11.51 -30.30
N ALA A 35 10.43 10.27 -30.76
CA ALA A 35 11.64 9.85 -31.44
C ALA A 35 11.68 10.48 -32.84
N THR A 36 12.65 11.36 -33.08
CA THR A 36 12.98 11.86 -34.42
C THR A 36 13.81 10.80 -35.14
N SER A 37 13.24 10.16 -36.15
CA SER A 37 14.00 9.50 -37.21
C SER A 37 13.50 10.04 -38.54
N ALA A 38 14.41 10.70 -39.25
CA ALA A 38 14.18 11.29 -40.55
C ALA A 38 13.77 10.21 -41.57
N ALA A 39 12.76 10.50 -42.38
CA ALA A 39 12.49 9.78 -43.61
C ALA A 39 11.99 10.76 -44.67
N THR A 40 12.89 11.14 -45.58
CA THR A 40 12.51 11.71 -46.88
C THR A 40 12.14 10.59 -47.84
N ALA A 41 10.89 10.68 -48.33
CA ALA A 41 10.44 10.39 -49.69
C ALA A 41 10.31 8.94 -50.20
N ALA A 42 9.06 8.65 -50.57
CA ALA A 42 8.59 8.11 -51.86
C ALA A 42 8.06 6.65 -51.94
N ALA A 43 6.82 6.59 -52.46
CA ALA A 43 6.18 5.57 -53.30
C ALA A 43 5.47 4.33 -52.70
N SER A 44 4.14 4.32 -52.92
CA SER A 44 3.19 3.20 -53.21
C SER A 44 2.89 2.09 -52.18
N CYS A 45 1.62 2.00 -51.71
CA CYS A 45 0.74 0.78 -51.67
C CYS A 45 -0.62 1.03 -50.91
N PRO A 46 -1.67 0.17 -51.08
CA PRO A 46 -3.11 0.46 -50.87
C PRO A 46 -3.59 0.49 -49.39
N PRO A 47 -4.85 0.90 -49.07
CA PRO A 47 -5.25 1.19 -47.69
C PRO A 47 -5.52 -0.09 -46.91
N THR A 48 -4.48 -0.63 -46.29
CA THR A 48 -4.64 -1.64 -45.25
C THR A 48 -5.11 -0.95 -43.97
N ALA A 49 -6.31 -1.31 -43.51
CA ALA A 49 -6.85 -0.86 -42.24
C ALA A 49 -5.81 -1.06 -41.13
N ASN A 50 -5.36 0.05 -40.55
CA ASN A 50 -4.29 0.06 -39.56
C ASN A 50 -4.88 -0.40 -38.21
N VAL A 51 -5.07 -1.71 -38.04
CA VAL A 51 -5.45 -2.32 -36.77
C VAL A 51 -4.22 -2.23 -35.87
N VAL A 52 -4.19 -1.21 -35.03
CA VAL A 52 -3.22 -1.09 -33.93
C VAL A 52 -3.57 -2.18 -32.93
N THR A 53 -2.97 -3.36 -33.12
CA THR A 53 -3.05 -4.46 -32.16
C THR A 53 -2.15 -4.07 -31.00
N ILE A 54 -2.74 -3.48 -29.95
CA ILE A 54 -2.04 -3.31 -28.68
C ILE A 54 -1.95 -4.71 -28.08
N PRO A 55 -0.74 -5.26 -27.83
CA PRO A 55 -0.63 -6.45 -27.02
C PRO A 55 -1.15 -6.07 -25.63
N VAL A 56 -2.36 -6.53 -25.29
CA VAL A 56 -2.80 -6.53 -23.89
C VAL A 56 -1.72 -7.31 -23.14
N PRO A 57 -1.14 -6.76 -22.06
CA PRO A 57 -0.28 -7.55 -21.19
C PRO A 57 -1.14 -8.70 -20.67
N ILE A 58 -1.03 -9.86 -21.30
CA ILE A 58 -1.53 -11.11 -20.77
C ILE A 58 -0.72 -11.33 -19.50
N LEU A 59 -1.34 -11.02 -18.36
CA LEU A 59 -0.94 -11.56 -17.07
C LEU A 59 -1.07 -13.08 -17.22
N GLN A 60 -0.03 -13.72 -17.74
CA GLN A 60 0.12 -15.16 -17.72
C GLN A 60 0.26 -15.54 -16.25
N SER A 61 -0.87 -15.82 -15.62
CA SER A 61 -0.90 -16.36 -14.27
C SER A 61 -1.71 -17.66 -14.33
N GLU A 62 -1.26 -18.60 -15.16
CA GLU A 62 -1.77 -19.98 -15.16
C GLU A 62 -1.13 -20.78 -14.00
N GLY A 63 -1.07 -20.16 -12.82
CA GLY A 63 -0.55 -20.71 -11.59
C GLY A 63 -1.67 -20.86 -10.56
N ASN A 64 -1.55 -21.85 -9.67
CA ASN A 64 -2.38 -21.90 -8.47
C ASN A 64 -1.87 -20.82 -7.52
N PHE A 65 -2.73 -19.89 -7.09
CA PHE A 65 -2.34 -18.80 -6.19
C PHE A 65 -3.01 -18.95 -4.82
N ALA A 66 -2.21 -18.78 -3.77
CA ALA A 66 -2.72 -18.61 -2.41
C ALA A 66 -2.75 -17.12 -2.07
N TYR A 67 -3.90 -16.67 -1.56
CA TYR A 67 -4.13 -15.30 -1.17
C TYR A 67 -4.24 -15.17 0.34
N ILE A 68 -3.60 -14.13 0.87
CA ILE A 68 -3.71 -13.75 2.27
C ILE A 68 -4.07 -12.27 2.37
N THR A 69 -4.64 -11.89 3.49
CA THR A 69 -4.92 -10.48 3.80
C THR A 69 -4.23 -10.12 5.10
N VAL A 70 -3.51 -9.01 5.10
CA VAL A 70 -2.90 -8.41 6.28
C VAL A 70 -3.63 -7.11 6.57
N LYS A 71 -4.09 -6.91 7.80
CA LYS A 71 -4.70 -5.68 8.29
C LYS A 71 -3.81 -5.08 9.38
N GLY A 72 -3.55 -3.78 9.36
CA GLY A 72 -2.84 -3.09 10.42
C GLY A 72 -2.81 -1.58 10.23
N SER A 73 -2.24 -0.85 11.19
CA SER A 73 -2.03 0.61 11.09
C SER A 73 -0.54 0.93 11.16
N LEU A 74 -0.10 1.96 10.46
CA LEU A 74 1.27 2.48 10.59
C LEU A 74 1.52 3.14 11.96
N HIS A 75 0.45 3.49 12.67
CA HIS A 75 0.51 4.09 14.01
C HIS A 75 0.39 3.04 15.12
N ASP A 76 0.16 1.78 14.78
CA ASP A 76 -0.03 0.69 15.74
C ASP A 76 1.01 -0.42 15.55
N TYR A 77 1.25 -1.17 16.63
CA TYR A 77 2.18 -2.30 16.69
C TYR A 77 1.44 -3.63 16.66
N THR A 78 0.26 -3.66 16.06
CA THR A 78 -0.53 -4.88 15.88
C THR A 78 -0.93 -5.08 14.42
N CYS A 79 -0.84 -6.32 13.98
CA CYS A 79 -1.28 -6.74 12.65
C CYS A 79 -2.18 -7.97 12.79
N THR A 80 -3.21 -8.04 11.97
CA THR A 80 -4.05 -9.23 11.84
C THR A 80 -3.87 -9.83 10.45
N VAL A 81 -3.63 -11.14 10.38
CA VAL A 81 -3.40 -11.85 9.13
C VAL A 81 -4.45 -12.94 8.97
N PHE A 82 -5.02 -13.02 7.76
CA PHE A 82 -6.08 -13.96 7.38
C PHE A 82 -5.65 -14.79 6.18
N GLY A 83 -6.12 -16.04 6.10
CA GLY A 83 -5.88 -16.94 4.96
C GLY A 83 -4.58 -17.74 5.01
N LEU A 84 -3.81 -17.67 6.11
CA LEU A 84 -2.61 -18.50 6.29
C LEU A 84 -2.98 -19.97 6.52
N ASN A 85 -2.16 -20.87 5.98
CA ASN A 85 -2.23 -22.30 6.26
C ASN A 85 -1.61 -22.63 7.64
N GLN A 86 -1.97 -23.76 8.22
CA GLN A 86 -1.52 -24.19 9.55
C GLN A 86 0.02 -24.29 9.66
N ALA A 87 0.70 -24.77 8.61
CA ALA A 87 2.16 -24.81 8.59
C ALA A 87 2.79 -23.41 8.67
N GLU A 88 2.15 -22.42 8.05
CA GLU A 88 2.64 -21.03 8.04
C GLU A 88 2.36 -20.36 9.37
N ILE A 89 1.19 -20.60 9.96
CA ILE A 89 0.86 -20.12 11.30
C ILE A 89 1.89 -20.65 12.31
N GLN A 90 2.25 -21.93 12.22
CA GLN A 90 3.27 -22.56 13.06
C GLN A 90 4.68 -22.00 12.81
N ALA A 91 5.02 -21.68 11.57
CA ALA A 91 6.29 -21.01 11.26
C ALA A 91 6.31 -19.57 11.82
N LEU A 92 5.18 -18.87 11.74
CA LEU A 92 5.03 -17.51 12.23
C LEU A 92 5.07 -17.44 13.76
N SER A 93 4.47 -18.41 14.44
CA SER A 93 4.52 -18.51 15.91
C SER A 93 5.90 -18.85 16.45
N LYS A 94 6.79 -19.45 15.64
CA LYS A 94 8.21 -19.61 16.00
C LYS A 94 9.00 -18.32 15.83
N ARG A 95 8.54 -17.44 14.93
CA ARG A 95 9.22 -16.18 14.61
C ARG A 95 8.78 -15.03 15.51
N PHE A 96 7.53 -15.05 15.95
CA PHE A 96 6.97 -14.04 16.85
C PHE A 96 6.46 -14.69 18.13
N GLU A 97 6.94 -14.19 19.27
CA GLU A 97 6.53 -14.65 20.61
C GLU A 97 5.03 -14.40 20.88
N SER A 98 4.42 -13.41 20.22
CA SER A 98 3.04 -12.97 20.48
C SER A 98 2.14 -13.18 19.27
N VAL A 99 1.76 -14.44 19.02
CA VAL A 99 0.70 -14.80 18.07
C VAL A 99 -0.56 -15.19 18.84
N LYS A 100 -1.63 -14.45 18.66
CA LYS A 100 -2.95 -14.70 19.27
C LYS A 100 -3.95 -15.10 18.19
N PRO A 101 -4.68 -16.21 18.34
CA PRO A 101 -5.73 -16.55 17.38
C PRO A 101 -6.84 -15.48 17.40
N CYS A 102 -7.41 -15.17 16.23
CA CYS A 102 -8.60 -14.34 16.10
C CYS A 102 -9.59 -15.00 15.11
N VAL A 103 -10.76 -14.41 14.93
CA VAL A 103 -11.78 -14.96 14.03
C VAL A 103 -11.23 -15.03 12.60
N ASN A 104 -11.11 -16.24 12.05
CA ASN A 104 -10.59 -16.52 10.70
C ASN A 104 -9.13 -16.12 10.45
N GLY A 105 -8.34 -15.88 11.49
CA GLY A 105 -6.97 -15.43 11.33
C GLY A 105 -6.14 -15.46 12.61
N ILE A 106 -5.04 -14.72 12.57
CA ILE A 106 -4.14 -14.52 13.71
C ILE A 106 -3.84 -13.04 13.88
N MET A 107 -3.72 -12.60 15.13
CA MET A 107 -3.24 -11.29 15.51
C MET A 107 -1.81 -11.42 16.03
N VAL A 108 -0.92 -10.56 15.55
CA VAL A 108 0.50 -10.56 15.89
C VAL A 108 0.89 -9.16 16.34
N ALA A 109 1.56 -9.06 17.48
CA ALA A 109 2.01 -7.78 18.04
C ALA A 109 3.33 -7.32 17.37
N VAL A 110 3.26 -6.96 16.09
CA VAL A 110 4.37 -6.37 15.32
C VAL A 110 3.88 -5.24 14.40
N PRO A 111 4.75 -4.28 14.02
CA PRO A 111 4.43 -3.27 13.01
C PRO A 111 4.11 -3.90 11.64
N PRO A 112 3.23 -3.28 10.83
CA PRO A 112 2.90 -3.78 9.49
C PRO A 112 4.10 -4.01 8.57
N MET A 113 5.10 -3.12 8.63
CA MET A 113 6.32 -3.24 7.84
C MET A 113 7.05 -4.57 8.10
N VAL A 114 7.13 -4.97 9.37
CA VAL A 114 7.80 -6.22 9.78
C VAL A 114 7.00 -7.44 9.34
N MET A 115 5.67 -7.37 9.46
CA MET A 115 4.78 -8.44 9.02
C MET A 115 4.86 -8.66 7.51
N LEU A 116 4.72 -7.60 6.71
CA LEU A 116 4.79 -7.69 5.25
C LEU A 116 6.14 -8.21 4.77
N ASN A 117 7.25 -7.73 5.34
CA ASN A 117 8.60 -8.23 5.01
C ASN A 117 8.80 -9.70 5.40
N THR A 118 8.16 -10.15 6.48
CA THR A 118 8.20 -11.54 6.91
C THR A 118 7.42 -12.43 5.95
N LEU A 119 6.23 -12.01 5.52
CA LEU A 119 5.42 -12.72 4.55
C LEU A 119 6.06 -12.72 3.16
N ALA A 120 6.81 -11.68 2.80
CA ALA A 120 7.61 -11.64 1.58
C ALA A 120 8.70 -12.72 1.53
N GLN A 121 9.26 -13.11 2.68
CA GLN A 121 10.21 -14.23 2.76
C GLN A 121 9.54 -15.59 2.54
N LEU A 122 8.21 -15.66 2.65
CA LEU A 122 7.39 -16.83 2.30
C LEU A 122 6.85 -16.74 0.86
N SER A 123 7.46 -15.90 0.03
CA SER A 123 7.10 -15.65 -1.38
C SER A 123 5.76 -14.94 -1.61
N TYR A 124 5.13 -14.38 -0.57
CA TYR A 124 3.95 -13.54 -0.75
C TYR A 124 4.35 -12.16 -1.28
N LYS A 125 3.68 -11.71 -2.33
CA LYS A 125 3.84 -10.38 -2.93
C LYS A 125 2.57 -9.57 -2.71
N VAL A 126 2.72 -8.30 -2.33
CA VAL A 126 1.57 -7.38 -2.21
C VAL A 126 0.96 -7.14 -3.59
N THR A 127 -0.34 -7.33 -3.71
CA THR A 127 -1.10 -7.10 -4.96
C THR A 127 -1.90 -5.81 -4.91
N CYS A 128 -2.50 -5.51 -3.77
CA CYS A 128 -3.23 -4.27 -3.55
C CYS A 128 -3.16 -3.84 -2.09
N SER A 129 -3.35 -2.54 -1.88
CA SER A 129 -3.48 -1.92 -0.56
C SER A 129 -4.70 -1.00 -0.56
N CYS A 130 -5.48 -1.04 0.51
CA CYS A 130 -6.68 -0.20 0.66
C CYS A 130 -6.86 0.18 2.13
N GLY A 131 -7.24 1.44 2.39
CA GLY A 131 -7.49 1.96 3.74
C GLY A 131 -6.75 3.26 4.03
N GLU A 132 -7.09 3.90 5.15
CA GLU A 132 -6.52 5.19 5.56
C GLU A 132 -5.89 5.08 6.96
N ALA A 133 -6.70 5.01 8.03
CA ALA A 133 -6.20 4.84 9.39
C ALA A 133 -5.76 3.39 9.68
N GLU A 134 -6.57 2.43 9.24
CA GLU A 134 -6.20 1.01 9.14
C GLU A 134 -6.09 0.66 7.66
N ILE A 135 -5.02 -0.03 7.30
CA ILE A 135 -4.70 -0.42 5.94
C ILE A 135 -4.80 -1.93 5.84
N CYS A 136 -5.43 -2.40 4.78
CA CYS A 136 -5.48 -3.79 4.38
C CYS A 136 -4.58 -3.99 3.17
N TRP A 137 -3.69 -4.98 3.24
CA TRP A 137 -2.86 -5.45 2.14
C TRP A 137 -3.31 -6.83 1.73
N THR A 138 -3.65 -6.99 0.46
CA THR A 138 -3.80 -8.32 -0.13
C THR A 138 -2.43 -8.76 -0.62
N MET A 139 -2.03 -9.98 -0.26
CA MET A 139 -0.81 -10.58 -0.76
C MET A 139 -1.11 -11.91 -1.45
N GLN A 140 -0.36 -12.22 -2.50
CA GLN A 140 -0.48 -13.46 -3.26
C GLN A 140 0.86 -14.18 -3.33
N ARG A 141 0.83 -15.51 -3.28
CA ARG A 141 1.97 -16.34 -3.67
C ARG A 141 1.54 -17.37 -4.69
N GLU A 142 2.49 -17.78 -5.53
CA GLU A 142 2.34 -18.96 -6.38
C GLU A 142 2.53 -20.23 -5.52
N VAL A 143 1.76 -21.28 -5.83
CA VAL A 143 1.66 -22.53 -5.06
C VAL A 143 2.08 -23.72 -5.90
#